data_AF-A0A3B9W955-F1
#
_entry.id   AF-A0A3B9W955-F1
#
_cell.length_a   1.000
_cell.length_b   1.000
_cell.length_c   1.000
_cell.angle_alpha   90.00
_cell.angle_beta   90.00
_cell.angle_gamma   90.00
#
_symmetry.space_group_name_H-M   'P 1'
#
loop_
_entity.id
_entity.type
_entity.pdbx_description
1 polymer ?
#
loop_
_entity_poly.entity_id
_entity_poly.type
_entity_poly.pdbx_seq_one_letter_code
_entity_poly.pdbx_strand_id
1 'polypeptide(L)'
;MAKKPDLSDLTKKIDIGGIVDNIKSMVNPGGDTPDVDPNDALGIKIAQISVKIQDLVSAQAEHTKSLSEINKLLNAAFKDLEALRKQCSDCEVCDS
;
A
#
# COMPACT_ATOMS: atom_id res chain seq x y z
N MET A 1 16.51 10.60 -11.58
CA MET A 1 15.30 9.81 -11.91
C MET A 1 14.84 9.14 -10.63
N ALA A 2 13.68 9.54 -10.08
CA ALA A 2 13.16 8.91 -8.86
C ALA A 2 12.69 7.48 -9.20
N LYS A 3 13.25 6.48 -8.51
CA LYS A 3 12.89 5.08 -8.67
C LYS A 3 11.40 4.95 -8.32
N LYS A 4 10.57 4.52 -9.27
CA LYS A 4 9.14 4.26 -9.02
C LYS A 4 9.02 3.30 -7.84
N PRO A 5 8.09 3.51 -6.89
CA PRO A 5 7.83 2.53 -5.84
C PRO A 5 7.45 1.20 -6.51
N ASP A 6 8.28 0.17 -6.32
CA ASP A 6 7.97 -1.17 -6.77
C ASP A 6 6.93 -1.77 -5.81
N LEU A 7 5.66 -1.70 -6.22
CA LEU A 7 4.53 -2.22 -5.43
C LEU A 7 4.52 -3.75 -5.35
N SER A 8 5.28 -4.43 -6.20
CA SER A 8 5.46 -5.89 -6.16
C SER A 8 6.14 -6.35 -4.87
N ASP A 9 6.92 -5.47 -4.23
CA ASP A 9 7.57 -5.76 -2.96
C ASP A 9 6.62 -5.67 -1.77
N LEU A 10 5.52 -4.92 -1.87
CA LEU A 10 4.57 -4.76 -0.77
C LEU A 10 3.67 -6.00 -0.62
N THR A 11 3.18 -6.52 -1.75
CA THR A 11 2.45 -7.79 -1.82
C THR A 11 3.32 -9.01 -1.52
N LYS A 12 4.63 -8.93 -1.77
CA LYS A 12 5.60 -9.95 -1.30
C LYS A 12 5.95 -9.84 0.18
N LYS A 13 5.93 -8.63 0.76
CA LYS A 13 6.22 -8.39 2.18
C LYS A 13 5.10 -8.87 3.10
N ILE A 14 3.85 -8.83 2.62
CA ILE A 14 2.73 -9.40 3.33
C ILE A 14 2.62 -10.85 2.87
N ASP A 15 3.32 -11.74 3.55
CA ASP A 15 3.30 -13.18 3.27
C ASP A 15 1.96 -13.78 3.69
N ILE A 16 0.92 -13.53 2.90
CA ILE A 16 -0.42 -14.05 3.13
C ILE A 16 -0.39 -15.59 3.12
N GLY A 17 0.48 -16.19 2.29
CA GLY A 17 0.72 -17.63 2.26
C GLY A 17 1.23 -18.14 3.60
N GLY A 18 2.30 -17.54 4.12
CA GLY A 18 2.87 -17.87 5.43
C GLY A 18 1.93 -17.59 6.61
N ILE A 19 1.06 -16.58 6.53
CA ILE A 19 0.01 -16.36 7.53
C ILE A 19 -0.99 -17.52 7.49
N VAL A 20 -1.46 -17.90 6.31
CA VAL A 20 -2.41 -19.02 6.15
C VAL A 20 -1.78 -20.35 6.58
N ASP A 21 -0.53 -20.61 6.22
CA ASP A 21 0.19 -21.84 6.55
C ASP A 21 0.52 -21.92 8.05
N ASN A 22 0.85 -20.80 8.69
CA ASN A 22 1.00 -20.76 10.15
C ASN A 22 -0.33 -21.00 10.86
N ILE A 23 -1.45 -20.48 10.36
CA ILE A 23 -2.72 -20.74 11.05
C ILE A 23 -3.14 -22.21 10.82
N LYS A 24 -2.95 -22.77 9.61
CA LYS A 24 -3.16 -24.20 9.34
C LYS A 24 -2.31 -25.09 10.26
N SER A 25 -1.03 -24.76 10.47
CA SER A 25 -0.14 -25.54 11.34
C SER A 25 -0.52 -25.46 12.83
N MET A 26 -1.16 -24.36 13.26
CA MET A 26 -1.75 -24.25 14.60
C MET A 26 -3.02 -25.09 14.76
N VAL A 27 -3.77 -25.35 13.69
CA VAL A 27 -5.01 -26.15 13.74
C VAL A 27 -4.72 -27.65 13.74
N ASN A 28 -3.76 -28.09 12.91
CA ASN A 28 -3.46 -29.51 12.77
C ASN A 28 -1.93 -29.75 12.73
N PRO A 29 -1.25 -29.74 13.89
CA PRO A 29 0.21 -29.82 13.97
C PRO A 29 0.81 -31.17 13.52
N GLY A 30 0.01 -32.15 13.09
CA GLY A 30 0.48 -33.47 12.67
C GLY A 30 -0.41 -34.27 11.71
N GLY A 31 -1.36 -33.63 11.01
CA GLY A 31 -2.28 -34.34 10.12
C GLY A 31 -1.95 -34.17 8.64
N ASP A 32 -1.43 -35.23 8.00
CA ASP A 32 -1.11 -35.30 6.56
C ASP A 32 -2.34 -35.30 5.63
N THR A 33 -3.55 -35.12 6.17
CA THR A 33 -4.81 -35.11 5.40
C THR A 33 -5.71 -33.97 5.91
N PRO A 34 -6.08 -32.99 5.06
CA PRO A 34 -7.07 -31.99 5.42
C PRO A 34 -8.44 -32.66 5.52
N ASP A 35 -8.92 -32.89 6.73
CA ASP A 35 -10.32 -33.26 6.97
C ASP A 35 -11.15 -31.97 6.92
N VAL A 36 -11.89 -31.78 5.82
CA VAL A 36 -12.72 -30.58 5.60
C VAL A 36 -14.04 -30.75 6.35
N ASP A 37 -14.03 -30.54 7.67
CA ASP A 37 -15.25 -30.46 8.46
C ASP A 37 -16.04 -29.21 8.03
N PRO A 38 -17.27 -29.34 7.50
CA PRO A 38 -18.12 -28.19 7.16
C PRO A 38 -18.52 -27.33 8.38
N ASN A 39 -18.28 -27.81 9.61
CA ASN A 39 -18.40 -27.04 10.85
C ASN A 39 -17.05 -26.51 11.37
N ASP A 40 -15.99 -26.50 10.55
CA ASP A 40 -14.70 -25.92 10.90
C ASP A 40 -14.79 -24.38 11.02
N ALA A 41 -15.33 -23.97 12.17
CA ALA A 41 -15.47 -22.57 12.57
C ALA A 41 -14.11 -21.85 12.60
N LEU A 42 -13.00 -22.58 12.71
CA LEU A 42 -11.66 -22.02 12.66
C LEU A 42 -11.24 -21.76 11.21
N GLY A 43 -11.40 -22.74 10.31
CA GLY A 43 -11.20 -22.57 8.86
C GLY A 43 -11.99 -21.39 8.27
N ILE A 44 -13.25 -21.23 8.67
CA ILE A 44 -14.09 -20.08 8.26
C ILE A 44 -13.49 -18.75 8.77
N LYS A 45 -13.03 -18.70 10.04
CA LYS A 45 -12.40 -17.49 10.60
C LYS A 45 -11.08 -17.17 9.91
N ILE A 46 -10.29 -18.18 9.53
CA ILE A 46 -9.06 -18.00 8.75
C ILE A 46 -9.37 -17.38 7.40
N ALA A 47 -10.35 -17.91 6.67
CA ALA A 47 -10.78 -17.36 5.40
C ALA A 47 -11.23 -15.89 5.54
N GLN A 48 -11.98 -15.55 6.60
CA GLN A 48 -12.38 -14.18 6.89
C GLN A 48 -11.19 -13.27 7.19
N ILE A 49 -10.18 -13.75 7.94
CA ILE A 49 -8.94 -13.01 8.20
C ILE A 49 -8.18 -12.78 6.89
N SER A 50 -8.05 -13.80 6.03
CA SER A 50 -7.39 -13.67 4.73
C SER A 50 -8.06 -12.64 3.83
N VAL A 51 -9.40 -12.61 3.78
CA VAL A 51 -10.15 -11.58 3.04
C VAL A 51 -9.87 -10.18 3.59
N LYS A 52 -9.93 -10.01 4.92
CA LYS A 52 -9.62 -8.71 5.55
C LYS A 52 -8.19 -8.25 5.27
N ILE A 53 -7.23 -9.16 5.23
CA ILE A 53 -5.84 -8.83 4.87
C ILE A 53 -5.78 -8.35 3.41
N GLN A 54 -6.44 -9.05 2.48
CA GLN A 54 -6.49 -8.63 1.07
C GLN A 54 -7.13 -7.25 0.87
N ASP A 55 -8.21 -6.94 1.61
CA ASP A 55 -8.84 -5.62 1.61
C ASP A 55 -7.85 -4.54 2.09
N LEU A 56 -7.11 -4.81 3.17
CA LEU A 56 -6.10 -3.89 3.70
C LEU A 56 -4.96 -3.66 2.72
N VAL A 57 -4.47 -4.70 2.05
CA VAL A 57 -3.43 -4.57 1.01
C VAL A 57 -3.91 -3.69 -0.14
N SER A 58 -5.16 -3.90 -0.57
CA SER A 58 -5.76 -3.12 -1.66
C SER A 58 -5.91 -1.64 -1.28
N ALA A 59 -6.44 -1.35 -0.09
CA ALA A 59 -6.54 0.01 0.42
C ALA A 59 -5.16 0.70 0.57
N GLN A 60 -4.13 -0.04 1.00
CA GLN A 60 -2.78 0.50 1.11
C GLN A 60 -2.17 0.84 -0.27
N ALA A 61 -2.47 0.06 -1.31
CA ALA A 61 -2.07 0.38 -2.68
C ALA A 61 -2.71 1.70 -3.16
N GLU A 62 -4.00 1.91 -2.86
CA GLU A 62 -4.70 3.16 -3.18
C GLU A 62 -4.13 4.37 -2.43
N HIS A 63 -3.84 4.21 -1.14
CA HIS A 63 -3.18 5.25 -0.34
C HIS A 63 -1.81 5.61 -0.93
N THR A 64 -1.02 4.62 -1.35
CA THR A 64 0.29 4.83 -1.97
C THR A 64 0.18 5.61 -3.28
N LYS A 65 -0.81 5.28 -4.11
CA LYS A 65 -1.10 6.01 -5.34
C LYS A 65 -1.46 7.47 -5.05
N SER A 66 -2.37 7.69 -4.10
CA SER A 66 -2.81 9.03 -3.70
C SER A 66 -1.66 9.89 -3.18
N LEU A 67 -0.78 9.32 -2.33
CA LEU A 67 0.43 10.01 -1.86
C LEU A 67 1.39 10.36 -3.00
N SER A 68 1.53 9.49 -4.01
CA SER A 68 2.34 9.79 -5.19
C SER A 68 1.79 10.98 -5.98
N GLU A 69 0.46 11.06 -6.13
CA GLU A 69 -0.22 12.17 -6.81
C GLU A 69 -0.06 13.48 -6.03
N ILE A 70 -0.22 13.45 -4.70
CA ILE A 70 0.05 14.60 -3.83
C ILE A 70 1.48 15.11 -4.00
N ASN A 71 2.47 14.19 -4.04
CA ASN A 71 3.86 14.58 -4.23
C ASN A 71 4.09 15.25 -5.60
N LYS A 72 3.44 14.77 -6.67
CA LYS A 72 3.49 15.44 -7.99
C LYS A 72 2.91 16.85 -7.93
N LEU A 73 1.76 17.02 -7.29
CA LEU A 73 1.11 18.33 -7.13
C LEU A 73 1.97 19.30 -6.32
N LEU A 74 2.57 18.85 -5.21
CA LEU A 74 3.47 19.67 -4.41
C LEU A 74 4.70 20.12 -5.20
N ASN A 75 5.31 19.22 -5.99
CA ASN A 75 6.43 19.59 -6.84
C ASN A 75 6.04 20.59 -7.95
N ALA A 76 4.83 20.46 -8.52
CA ALA A 76 4.33 21.42 -9.50
C ALA A 76 4.12 22.80 -8.84
N ALA A 77 3.42 22.84 -7.71
CA ALA A 77 3.20 24.08 -6.96
C ALA A 77 4.52 24.76 -6.56
N PHE A 78 5.53 23.98 -6.18
CA PHE A 78 6.86 24.53 -5.88
C PHE A 78 7.50 25.20 -7.10
N LYS A 79 7.43 24.57 -8.28
CA LYS A 79 7.94 25.17 -9.52
C LYS A 79 7.18 26.43 -9.93
N ASP A 80 5.86 26.44 -9.73
CA ASP A 80 5.04 27.62 -10.01
C ASP A 80 5.42 28.78 -9.07
N LEU A 81 5.67 28.49 -7.79
CA LEU A 81 6.18 29.48 -6.83
C LEU A 81 7.58 29.99 -7.20
N GLU A 82 8.49 29.13 -7.66
CA GLU A 82 9.80 29.55 -8.16
C GLU A 82 9.67 30.46 -9.39
N ALA A 83 8.75 30.15 -10.31
CA ALA A 83 8.49 30.98 -11.48
C ALA A 83 7.93 32.36 -11.10
N LEU A 84 6.97 32.42 -10.18
CA LEU A 84 6.42 33.68 -9.66
C LEU A 84 7.49 34.53 -8.97
N ARG A 85 8.35 33.91 -8.16
CA ARG A 85 9.46 34.64 -7.51
C ARG A 85 10.43 35.23 -8.52
N LYS A 86 10.76 34.49 -9.59
CA LYS A 86 11.61 35.00 -10.68
C LYS A 86 10.96 36.15 -11.43
N GLN A 87 9.66 36.05 -11.72
CA GLN A 87 8.92 37.16 -12.36
C GLN A 87 8.91 38.40 -11.47
N CYS A 88 8.72 38.26 -10.15
CA CYS A 88 8.82 39.39 -9.23
C CYS A 88 10.24 39.98 -9.13
N SER A 89 11.30 39.16 -9.23
CA SER A 89 12.67 39.68 -9.21
C SER A 89 13.08 40.34 -10.53
N ASP A 90 12.54 39.90 -11.65
CA ASP A 90 12.80 40.47 -12.98
C ASP A 90 11.91 41.69 -13.28
N CYS A 91 10.84 41.90 -12.50
CA CYS A 91 10.07 43.14 -12.48
C CYS A 91 10.83 44.22 -11.68
N GLU A 92 11.85 44.81 -12.29
CA GLU A 92 12.49 46.07 -11.88
C GLU A 92 11.54 47.29 -12.08
N VAL A 93 10.24 47.12 -11.80
CA VAL A 93 9.20 48.18 -11.84
C VAL A 93 8.21 47.98 -10.69
N CYS A 94 8.73 47.81 -9.48
CA CYS A 94 7.96 48.01 -8.25
C CYS A 94 8.86 48.76 -7.25
N ASP A 95 9.24 49.99 -7.60
CA ASP A 95 9.40 51.14 -6.70
C ASP A 95 10.09 52.28 -7.47
N SER A 96 9.27 53.08 -8.15
CA SER A 96 9.49 54.52 -8.41
C SER A 96 8.32 55.27 -7.79
#